data_AF-A0AAV8X5V0-F1
#
_entry.id   AF-A0AAV8X5V0-F1
#
_cell.length_a   1.000
_cell.length_b   1.000
_cell.length_c   1.000
_cell.angle_alpha   90.00
_cell.angle_beta   90.00
_cell.angle_gamma   90.00
#
_symmetry.space_group_name_H-M   'P 1'
#
loop_
_entity.id
_entity.type
_entity.pdbx_description
1 polymer ?
#
loop_
_entity_poly.entity_id
_entity_poly.type
_entity_poly.pdbx_seq_one_letter_code
_entity_poly.pdbx_strand_id
1 'polypeptide(L)'
;MRLTTGRYIIILLIQTLLLVIDWGINISSLLTRENNAVMLILFIVQDACLILALSALLLTFFSTYVFQTGLVYLLYERFRATLLVLATIYYYYYKRAALRISDPRFYEEIELEQNKIHQQNGQITQ
;
A
#
# COMPACT_ATOMS: atom_id res chain seq x y z
N MET A 1 -3.25 -28.49 0.04
CA MET A 1 -1.99 -29.25 0.25
C MET A 1 -1.58 -29.09 1.71
N ARG A 2 -1.34 -30.17 2.46
CA ARG A 2 -0.76 -30.05 3.81
C ARG A 2 0.71 -29.66 3.66
N LEU A 3 1.09 -28.47 4.10
CA LEU A 3 2.49 -28.09 4.24
C LEU A 3 3.12 -29.02 5.27
N THR A 4 4.05 -29.87 4.83
CA THR A 4 4.88 -30.62 5.77
C THR A 4 5.92 -29.65 6.36
N THR A 5 6.30 -29.85 7.62
CA THR A 5 7.27 -29.00 8.33
C THR A 5 8.54 -28.77 7.52
N GLY A 6 9.01 -29.80 6.78
CA GLY A 6 10.16 -29.67 5.88
C GLY A 6 9.97 -28.67 4.73
N ARG A 7 8.78 -28.61 4.10
CA ARG A 7 8.52 -27.64 3.02
C ARG A 7 8.50 -26.20 3.54
N TYR A 8 7.92 -26.00 4.72
CA TYR A 8 7.91 -24.69 5.38
C TYR A 8 9.32 -24.21 5.74
N ILE A 9 10.15 -25.10 6.29
CA ILE A 9 11.56 -24.80 6.59
C ILE A 9 12.32 -24.40 5.33
N ILE A 10 12.13 -25.12 4.22
CA ILE A 10 12.79 -24.79 2.94
C ILE A 10 12.36 -23.40 2.45
N ILE A 11 11.07 -23.08 2.50
CA ILE A 11 10.56 -21.76 2.08
C ILE A 11 11.12 -20.65 2.97
N LEU A 12 11.15 -20.85 4.30
CA LEU A 12 11.76 -19.89 5.22
C LEU A 12 13.26 -19.74 5.00
N LEU A 13 13.98 -20.81 4.68
CA LEU A 13 15.41 -20.76 4.39
C LEU A 13 15.67 -19.92 3.14
N ILE A 14 14.91 -20.16 2.07
CA ILE A 14 14.98 -19.37 0.83
C ILE A 14 14.66 -17.90 1.11
N GLN A 15 13.61 -17.62 1.88
CA GLN A 15 13.23 -16.25 2.23
C GLN A 15 14.30 -15.55 3.07
N THR A 16 14.88 -16.26 4.05
CA THR A 16 15.96 -15.73 4.90
C THR A 16 17.21 -15.45 4.06
N LEU A 17 17.54 -16.33 3.12
CA LEU A 17 18.64 -16.13 2.18
C LEU A 17 18.43 -14.89 1.31
N LEU A 18 17.23 -14.70 0.75
CA LEU A 18 16.89 -13.51 -0.03
C LEU A 18 17.02 -12.22 0.77
N LEU A 19 16.64 -12.23 2.05
CA LEU A 19 16.77 -11.08 2.95
C LEU A 19 18.23 -10.77 3.30
N VAL A 20 19.06 -11.80 3.48
CA VAL A 20 20.51 -11.64 3.70
C VAL A 20 21.19 -11.06 2.46
N ILE A 21 20.76 -11.48 1.26
CA ILE A 21 21.25 -10.91 -0.01
C ILE A 21 20.85 -9.44 -0.13
N ASP A 22 19.60 -9.08 0.15
CA ASP A 22 19.13 -7.68 0.19
C ASP A 22 20.01 -6.84 1.12
N TRP A 23 20.20 -7.30 2.35
CA TRP A 23 21.03 -6.60 3.33
C TRP A 23 22.48 -6.44 2.86
N GLY A 24 23.05 -7.47 2.22
CA GLY A 24 24.39 -7.43 1.65
C GLY A 24 24.52 -6.48 0.46
N ILE A 25 23.52 -6.42 -0.43
CA ILE A 25 23.48 -5.48 -1.56
C ILE A 25 23.36 -4.05 -1.04
N ASN A 26 22.53 -3.82 -0.02
CA ASN A 26 22.37 -2.51 0.59
C ASN A 26 23.69 -2.00 1.19
N ILE A 27 24.44 -2.85 1.87
CA ILE A 27 25.80 -2.52 2.36
C ILE A 27 26.76 -2.28 1.20
N SER A 28 26.70 -3.11 0.15
CA SER A 28 27.58 -3.00 -1.03
C SER A 28 27.29 -1.74 -1.88
N SER A 29 26.07 -1.20 -1.80
CA SER A 29 25.70 0.06 -2.46
C SER A 29 26.54 1.23 -1.97
N LEU A 30 27.02 1.19 -0.72
CA LEU A 30 27.91 2.19 -0.14
C LEU A 30 29.30 2.18 -0.79
N LEU A 31 29.80 0.99 -1.15
CA LEU A 31 31.10 0.84 -1.82
C LEU A 31 31.05 1.24 -3.30
N THR A 32 29.86 1.17 -3.91
CA THR A 32 29.68 1.39 -5.35
C THR A 32 29.21 2.82 -5.66
N ARG A 33 29.36 3.74 -4.69
CA ARG A 33 28.80 5.09 -4.76
C ARG A 33 29.32 5.94 -5.92
N GLU A 34 30.54 5.69 -6.35
CA GLU A 34 31.18 6.42 -7.46
C GLU A 34 30.58 6.06 -8.83
N ASN A 35 29.90 4.90 -8.95
CA ASN A 35 29.38 4.38 -10.21
C ASN A 35 27.84 4.36 -10.22
N ASN A 36 27.24 5.49 -10.62
CA ASN A 36 25.78 5.67 -10.65
C ASN A 36 25.02 4.57 -11.41
N ALA A 37 25.57 4.08 -12.52
CA ALA A 37 24.92 3.02 -13.31
C ALA A 37 24.85 1.67 -12.55
N VAL A 38 25.91 1.31 -11.81
CA VAL A 38 25.96 0.05 -11.06
C VAL A 38 25.06 0.13 -9.83
N MET A 39 25.02 1.29 -9.16
CA MET A 39 24.11 1.53 -8.04
C MET A 39 22.64 1.36 -8.46
N LEU A 40 22.24 1.92 -9.61
CA LEU A 40 20.88 1.78 -10.13
C LEU A 40 20.51 0.31 -10.36
N ILE A 41 21.42 -0.47 -10.95
CA ILE A 41 21.20 -1.90 -11.21
C ILE A 41 21.08 -2.66 -9.88
N LEU A 42 21.92 -2.36 -8.89
CA LEU A 42 21.85 -2.99 -7.57
C LEU A 42 20.52 -2.73 -6.87
N PHE A 43 19.98 -1.52 -6.95
CA PHE A 43 18.66 -1.19 -6.37
C PHE A 43 17.51 -1.89 -7.09
N ILE A 44 17.54 -1.98 -8.42
CA ILE A 44 16.51 -2.72 -9.17
C ILE A 44 16.51 -4.21 -8.78
N VAL A 45 17.70 -4.80 -8.62
CA VAL A 45 17.84 -6.20 -8.18
C VAL A 45 17.37 -6.36 -6.73
N GLN A 46 17.70 -5.42 -5.86
CA GLN A 46 17.28 -5.40 -4.46
C GLN A 46 15.75 -5.37 -4.33
N ASP A 47 15.10 -4.45 -5.05
CA ASP A 47 13.64 -4.31 -5.05
C ASP A 47 12.95 -5.60 -5.53
N ALA A 48 13.50 -6.27 -6.55
CA ALA A 48 12.99 -7.55 -7.02
C ALA A 48 13.12 -8.66 -5.96
N CYS A 49 14.24 -8.72 -5.23
CA CYS A 49 14.44 -9.64 -4.12
C CYS A 49 13.46 -9.38 -2.96
N LEU A 50 13.22 -8.10 -2.64
CA LEU A 50 12.28 -7.69 -1.59
C LEU A 50 10.83 -8.08 -1.95
N ILE A 51 10.41 -7.84 -3.20
CA ILE A 51 9.10 -8.25 -3.71
C ILE A 51 8.96 -9.77 -3.66
N LEU A 52 9.99 -10.52 -4.06
CA LEU A 52 9.96 -11.98 -4.01
C LEU A 52 9.86 -12.50 -2.57
N ALA A 53 10.62 -11.93 -1.64
CA ALA A 53 10.57 -12.29 -0.22
C ALA A 53 9.19 -12.00 0.38
N LEU A 54 8.58 -10.84 0.07
CA LEU A 54 7.23 -10.49 0.51
C LEU A 54 6.17 -11.42 -0.08
N SER A 55 6.25 -11.72 -1.38
CA SER A 55 5.28 -12.62 -2.02
C SER A 55 5.35 -14.05 -1.46
N ALA A 56 6.55 -14.58 -1.20
CA ALA A 56 6.75 -15.88 -0.57
C ALA A 56 6.21 -15.90 0.88
N LEU A 57 6.42 -14.81 1.64
CA LEU A 57 5.84 -14.63 2.97
C LEU A 57 4.31 -14.71 2.91
N LEU A 58 3.69 -13.94 2.02
CA LEU A 58 2.23 -13.89 1.85
C LEU A 58 1.66 -15.24 1.43
N LEU A 59 2.31 -15.93 0.48
CA LEU A 59 1.91 -17.27 0.04
C LEU A 59 1.95 -18.26 1.19
N THR A 60 3.01 -18.22 1.99
CA THR A 60 3.17 -19.10 3.16
C THR A 60 2.14 -18.80 4.24
N PHE A 61 1.85 -17.52 4.45
CA PHE A 61 0.83 -17.05 5.38
C PHE A 61 -0.58 -17.52 4.97
N PHE A 62 -0.96 -17.36 3.69
CA PHE A 62 -2.24 -17.88 3.18
C PHE A 62 -2.34 -19.41 3.21
N SER A 63 -1.21 -20.09 3.07
CA SER A 63 -1.14 -21.55 3.11
C SER A 63 -1.22 -22.10 4.55
N THR A 64 -1.06 -21.25 5.57
CA THR A 64 -1.12 -21.65 6.99
C THR A 64 -2.55 -21.93 7.44
N TYR A 65 -2.71 -22.92 8.33
CA TYR A 65 -3.98 -23.35 8.90
C TYR A 65 -4.82 -22.19 9.46
N VAL A 66 -4.20 -21.17 10.03
CA VAL A 66 -4.88 -19.97 10.56
C VAL A 66 -5.74 -19.29 9.50
N PHE A 67 -5.29 -19.22 8.25
CA PHE A 67 -6.07 -18.67 7.14
C PHE A 67 -7.18 -19.64 6.67
N GLN A 68 -6.90 -20.94 6.68
CA GLN A 68 -7.87 -21.99 6.32
C GLN A 68 -9.00 -22.14 7.35
N THR A 69 -8.71 -21.92 8.64
CA THR A 69 -9.71 -21.93 9.74
C THR A 69 -10.49 -20.62 9.84
N GLY A 70 -10.32 -19.69 8.89
CA GLY A 70 -11.05 -18.44 8.85
C GLY A 70 -10.36 -17.33 9.62
N LEU A 71 -9.13 -16.96 9.25
CA LEU A 71 -8.47 -15.77 9.82
C LEU A 71 -9.37 -14.52 9.70
N VAL A 72 -10.12 -14.39 8.61
CA VAL A 72 -11.11 -13.31 8.45
C VAL A 72 -12.19 -13.38 9.54
N TYR A 73 -12.66 -14.58 9.88
CA TYR A 73 -13.62 -14.79 10.96
C TYR A 73 -13.02 -14.45 12.33
N LEU A 74 -11.79 -14.92 12.62
CA LEU A 74 -11.08 -14.59 13.87
C LEU A 74 -10.79 -13.09 14.00
N LEU A 75 -10.39 -12.44 12.90
CA LEU A 75 -10.13 -11.01 12.85
C LEU A 75 -11.42 -10.22 13.02
N TYR A 76 -12.50 -10.66 12.37
CA TYR A 76 -13.82 -10.09 12.54
C TYR A 76 -14.30 -10.23 13.98
N GLU A 77 -14.18 -11.40 14.59
CA GLU A 77 -14.61 -11.64 15.97
C GLU A 77 -13.82 -10.77 16.96
N ARG A 78 -12.50 -10.68 16.80
CA ARG A 78 -11.63 -9.91 17.69
C ARG A 78 -11.80 -8.39 17.55
N PHE A 79 -11.99 -7.90 16.32
CA PHE A 79 -12.01 -6.47 15.99
C PHE A 79 -13.39 -5.95 15.56
N ARG A 80 -14.46 -6.75 15.77
CA ARG A 80 -15.83 -6.46 15.32
C ARG A 80 -16.27 -5.04 15.66
N ALA A 81 -16.08 -4.64 16.92
CA ALA A 81 -16.50 -3.33 17.40
C ALA A 81 -15.76 -2.20 16.68
N THR A 82 -14.45 -2.32 16.53
CA THR A 82 -13.61 -1.35 15.81
C THR A 82 -14.03 -1.23 14.35
N LEU A 83 -14.25 -2.36 13.67
CA LEU A 83 -14.68 -2.38 12.26
C LEU A 83 -16.07 -1.74 12.08
N LEU A 84 -17.03 -2.03 12.96
CA LEU A 84 -18.37 -1.47 12.88
C LEU A 84 -18.39 0.04 13.15
N VAL A 85 -17.65 0.51 14.15
CA VAL A 85 -17.53 1.95 14.43
C VAL A 85 -16.90 2.67 13.25
N LEU A 86 -15.78 2.15 12.73
CA LEU A 86 -15.09 2.78 11.61
C LEU A 86 -15.94 2.77 10.33
N ALA A 87 -16.65 1.68 10.04
CA ALA A 87 -17.55 1.59 8.89
C ALA A 87 -18.73 2.56 9.02
N THR A 88 -19.29 2.73 10.22
CA THR A 88 -20.40 3.66 10.46
C THR A 88 -19.95 5.10 10.27
N ILE A 89 -18.79 5.46 10.83
CA ILE A 89 -18.17 6.78 10.65
C ILE A 89 -17.88 7.03 9.18
N TYR A 90 -17.22 6.09 8.51
CA TYR A 90 -16.90 6.19 7.08
C TYR A 90 -18.14 6.39 6.22
N TYR A 91 -19.17 5.57 6.43
CA TYR A 91 -20.43 5.68 5.68
C TYR A 91 -21.13 7.03 5.91
N TYR A 92 -21.13 7.54 7.15
CA TYR A 92 -21.71 8.85 7.46
C TYR A 92 -21.00 9.98 6.71
N TYR A 93 -19.66 10.02 6.75
CA TYR A 93 -18.88 11.03 6.04
C TYR A 93 -19.00 10.89 4.52
N TYR A 94 -18.94 9.65 4.00
CA TYR A 94 -19.11 9.38 2.58
C TYR A 94 -20.48 9.87 2.07
N LYS A 95 -21.57 9.54 2.77
CA LYS A 95 -22.91 9.98 2.42
C LYS A 95 -23.02 11.51 2.43
N ARG A 96 -22.47 12.17 3.45
CA ARG A 96 -22.48 13.63 3.54
C ARG A 96 -21.67 14.28 2.40
N ALA A 97 -20.53 13.71 2.04
CA ALA A 97 -19.70 14.18 0.93
C ALA A 97 -20.40 13.97 -0.42
N ALA A 98 -20.96 12.78 -0.65
CA ALA A 98 -21.69 12.46 -1.88
C ALA A 98 -22.88 13.39 -2.09
N LEU A 99 -23.65 13.68 -1.02
CA LEU A 99 -24.78 14.62 -1.09
C LEU A 99 -24.32 16.05 -1.41
N ARG A 100 -23.21 16.50 -0.81
CA ARG A 100 -22.64 17.83 -1.08
C ARG A 100 -22.14 17.96 -2.53
N ILE A 101 -21.56 16.90 -3.07
CA ILE A 101 -21.05 16.85 -4.46
C ILE A 101 -22.21 16.71 -5.46
N SER A 102 -23.32 16.09 -5.08
CA SER A 102 -24.50 15.97 -5.95
C SER A 102 -25.37 17.23 -6.00
N ASP A 103 -25.16 18.19 -5.09
CA ASP A 103 -25.94 19.42 -5.05
C ASP A 103 -25.57 20.31 -6.25
N PRO A 104 -26.49 20.61 -7.18
CA PRO A 104 -26.19 21.46 -8.34
C PRO A 104 -25.68 22.85 -7.93
N ARG A 105 -26.13 23.36 -6.78
CA ARG A 105 -25.72 24.67 -6.26
C ARG A 105 -24.23 24.74 -5.93
N PHE A 106 -23.63 23.59 -5.60
CA PHE A 106 -22.19 23.49 -5.34
C PHE A 106 -21.36 23.80 -6.59
N TYR A 107 -21.82 23.40 -7.79
CA TYR A 107 -21.13 23.70 -9.04
C TYR A 107 -21.34 25.15 -9.48
N GLU A 108 -22.52 25.71 -9.25
CA GLU A 108 -22.81 27.14 -9.49
C GLU A 108 -21.86 28.04 -8.68
N GLU A 109 -21.64 27.73 -7.40
CA GLU A 109 -20.69 28.47 -6.56
C GLU A 109 -19.25 28.39 -7.09
N ILE A 110 -18.81 27.21 -7.54
CA ILE A 110 -17.47 27.03 -8.13
C ILE A 110 -17.34 27.87 -9.40
N GLU A 111 -18.34 27.86 -10.28
CA GLU A 111 -18.33 28.62 -11.53
C GLU A 111 -18.29 30.13 -11.28
N LEU A 112 -19.07 30.62 -10.31
CA LEU A 112 -19.09 32.03 -9.92
C LEU A 112 -17.73 32.50 -9.37
N GLU A 113 -17.07 31.69 -8.56
CA GLU A 113 -15.73 32.00 -8.03
C GLU A 113 -14.66 31.99 -9.13
N GLN A 114 -14.72 31.03 -10.06
CA GLN A 114 -13.84 31.02 -11.23
C GLN A 114 -14.01 32.28 -12.07
N ASN A 115 -15.24 32.71 -12.32
CA ASN A 115 -15.52 33.92 -13.08
C ASN A 115 -14.97 35.20 -12.41
N LYS A 116 -15.05 35.31 -11.08
CA LYS A 116 -14.45 36.43 -10.33
C LYS A 116 -12.92 36.46 -10.48
N ILE A 117 -12.26 35.31 -10.41
CA ILE A 117 -10.80 35.21 -10.57
C ILE A 117 -10.38 35.64 -11.99
N HIS A 118 -11.12 35.21 -13.01
CA HIS A 118 -10.84 35.61 -14.40
C HIS A 118 -11.04 37.12 -14.61
N GLN A 119 -12.07 37.71 -14.01
CA GLN A 119 -12.30 39.16 -14.06
C GLN A 119 -11.20 39.95 -13.34
N GLN A 120 -10.78 39.49 -12.16
CA GLN A 120 -9.71 40.13 -11.39
C GLN A 120 -8.36 40.06 -12.14
N ASN A 121 -8.03 38.93 -12.74
CA ASN A 121 -6.80 38.77 -13.53
C ASN A 121 -6.83 39.61 -14.83
N GLY A 122 -8.00 39.74 -15.47
CA GLY A 122 -8.19 40.59 -16.65
C GLY A 122 -8.01 42.08 -16.37
N GLN A 123 -8.38 42.55 -15.18
CA GLN A 123 -8.18 43.95 -14.75
C GLN A 123 -6.72 44.30 -14.39
N ILE A 124 -5.89 43.31 -14.04
CA ILE A 124 -4.46 43.52 -13.71
C ILE A 124 -3.60 43.60 -14.99
N THR A 125 -4.13 43.16 -16.14
CA THR A 125 -3.41 43.08 -17.41
C THR A 125 -3.67 44.29 -18.33
N GLN A 126 -4.48 45.27 -17.90
CA GLN A 126 -4.63 46.59 -18.53
C GLN A 126 -4.00 47.68 -17.68
#